data_AF-A0A453TCJ0-F1
#
_entry.id   AF-A0A453TCJ0-F1
#
_cell.length_a   1.000
_cell.length_b   1.000
_cell.length_c   1.000
_cell.angle_alpha   90.00
_cell.angle_beta   90.00
_cell.angle_gamma   90.00
#
_symmetry.space_group_name_H-M   'P 1'
#
loop_
_entity.id
_entity.type
_entity.pdbx_description
1 polymer ?
#
loop_
_entity_poly.entity_id
_entity_poly.type
_entity_poly.pdbx_seq_one_letter_code
_entity_poly.pdbx_strand_id
1 'polypeptide(L)'
;LLLAMKLIVSFYIEIKPLVQPTKDIMREPIRNFQWHEFFPNASNNIGVVIALWAPIILVYFMDTQIWYAVFSTLIGGIYGACRRLGEIRTLGMLRSRFESLPWAFNKLLIPSDQHKRKGFRAAFSTKLAKPSGNEQEREKIAARFAQMWNLIITSFREEDLIDNREMDLLLVPYCKDRELDIFQWPPFLLASKIPIALDMAADSGGNYRDLNKRMKSDPYFSYAIRECYASFKNIINTLVFGQREKVVMQEIFEVVDKHIAEETLIRDLNMRSLPALSKKLIELLELLQKNKVEDLGQVVILFQDMLEVVTKDIMEEQELSSVLDSIHGGNAKKHEGMTPLDQQDQLFTKAIKFPVEASNAWTEKV
;
A
#
# COMPACT_ATOMS: atom_id res chain seq x y z
N LEU A 1 12.90 -40.61 -0.16
CA LEU A 1 12.15 -40.79 1.10
C LEU A 1 10.74 -41.34 0.84
N LEU A 2 9.92 -40.68 0.02
CA LEU A 2 8.58 -41.14 -0.36
C LEU A 2 8.58 -42.59 -0.89
N LEU A 3 9.38 -42.89 -1.91
CA LEU A 3 9.44 -44.22 -2.50
C LEU A 3 9.97 -45.27 -1.50
N ALA A 4 10.93 -44.91 -0.65
CA ALA A 4 11.48 -45.81 0.35
C ALA A 4 10.45 -46.17 1.44
N MET A 5 9.73 -45.17 1.97
CA MET A 5 8.65 -45.39 2.95
C MET A 5 7.51 -46.20 2.34
N LYS A 6 7.10 -45.88 1.11
CA LYS A 6 6.10 -46.66 0.38
C LYS A 6 6.53 -48.11 0.23
N LEU A 7 7.75 -48.35 -0.28
CA LEU A 7 8.28 -49.71 -0.48
C LEU A 7 8.30 -50.51 0.81
N ILE A 8 8.68 -49.89 1.94
CA ILE A 8 8.67 -50.54 3.25
C ILE A 8 7.24 -50.91 3.64
N VAL A 9 6.29 -49.98 3.56
CA VAL A 9 4.89 -50.25 3.97
C VAL A 9 4.23 -51.28 3.07
N SER A 10 4.35 -51.15 1.74
CA SER A 10 3.88 -52.14 0.77
C SER A 10 4.53 -53.50 0.97
N PHE A 11 5.81 -53.56 1.35
CA PHE A 11 6.46 -54.83 1.65
C PHE A 11 5.82 -55.53 2.86
N TYR A 12 5.54 -54.80 3.94
CA TYR A 12 4.96 -55.40 5.15
C TYR A 12 3.47 -55.75 5.02
N ILE A 13 2.69 -54.92 4.33
CA ILE A 13 1.23 -55.07 4.22
C ILE A 13 0.83 -55.91 3.01
N GLU A 14 1.45 -55.70 1.86
CA GLU A 14 1.05 -56.34 0.60
C GLU A 14 1.93 -57.55 0.29
N ILE A 15 3.25 -57.42 0.32
CA ILE A 15 4.14 -58.48 -0.19
C ILE A 15 4.27 -59.63 0.83
N LYS A 16 4.60 -59.31 2.09
CA LYS A 16 4.94 -60.32 3.12
C LYS A 16 3.83 -61.35 3.37
N PRO A 17 2.52 -60.99 3.46
CA PRO A 17 1.45 -61.97 3.66
C PRO A 17 1.27 -62.94 2.50
N LEU A 18 1.64 -62.54 1.28
CA LEU A 18 1.47 -63.35 0.06
C LEU A 18 2.63 -64.28 -0.24
N VAL A 19 3.79 -64.08 0.41
CA VAL A 19 4.96 -64.96 0.22
C VAL A 19 4.63 -66.40 0.61
N GLN A 20 3.91 -66.61 1.72
CA GLN A 20 3.63 -67.96 2.21
C GLN A 20 2.60 -68.70 1.34
N PRO A 21 1.42 -68.12 1.02
CA PRO A 21 0.49 -68.73 0.06
C PRO A 21 1.11 -69.01 -1.31
N THR A 22 1.97 -68.12 -1.81
CA THR A 22 2.67 -68.33 -3.09
C THR A 22 3.60 -69.54 -3.04
N LYS A 23 4.34 -69.71 -1.94
CA LYS A 23 5.22 -70.88 -1.74
C LYS A 23 4.43 -72.18 -1.63
N ASP A 24 3.29 -72.16 -0.95
CA ASP A 24 2.44 -73.32 -0.78
C ASP A 24 1.80 -73.74 -2.12
N ILE A 25 1.32 -72.78 -2.92
CA ILE A 25 0.80 -73.02 -4.28
C ILE A 25 1.88 -73.53 -5.22
N MET A 26 3.13 -73.07 -5.11
CA MET A 26 4.23 -73.56 -5.95
C MET A 26 4.72 -74.97 -5.58
N ARG A 27 4.45 -75.44 -4.36
CA ARG A 27 4.86 -76.78 -3.88
C ARG A 27 3.91 -77.89 -4.32
N GLU A 28 2.64 -77.58 -4.56
CA GLU A 28 1.62 -78.57 -4.89
C GLU A 28 1.57 -78.85 -6.41
N PRO A 29 1.89 -80.05 -6.91
CA PRO A 29 1.86 -80.33 -8.34
C PRO A 29 0.41 -80.56 -8.82
N ILE A 30 -0.28 -79.50 -9.23
CA ILE A 30 -1.64 -79.59 -9.78
C ILE A 30 -1.56 -80.13 -11.21
N ARG A 31 -2.00 -81.38 -11.42
CA ARG A 31 -1.94 -82.04 -12.74
C ARG A 31 -3.17 -81.81 -13.62
N ASN A 32 -4.34 -81.53 -13.03
CA ASN A 32 -5.60 -81.27 -13.76
C ASN A 32 -6.31 -80.04 -13.16
N PHE A 33 -6.38 -78.93 -13.90
CA PHE A 33 -7.18 -77.76 -13.52
C PHE A 33 -8.66 -78.01 -13.88
N GLN A 34 -9.58 -77.93 -12.90
CA GLN A 34 -11.03 -78.10 -13.13
C GLN A 34 -11.78 -76.77 -13.33
N TRP A 35 -11.09 -75.63 -13.29
CA TRP A 35 -11.68 -74.30 -13.45
C TRP A 35 -11.47 -73.77 -14.88
N HIS A 36 -12.35 -72.87 -15.35
CA HIS A 36 -12.40 -72.34 -16.73
C HIS A 36 -10.99 -72.12 -17.33
N GLU A 37 -10.69 -72.83 -18.42
CA GLU A 37 -9.39 -72.90 -19.10
C GLU A 37 -8.98 -71.57 -19.76
N PHE A 38 -8.61 -70.56 -18.98
CA PHE A 38 -7.96 -69.38 -19.56
C PHE A 38 -6.53 -69.69 -20.06
N PHE A 39 -5.89 -70.74 -19.55
CA PHE A 39 -4.54 -71.18 -19.94
C PHE A 39 -4.42 -72.72 -19.96
N PRO A 40 -4.88 -73.40 -21.03
CA PRO A 40 -5.00 -74.87 -21.07
C PRO A 40 -3.65 -75.63 -21.08
N ASN A 41 -2.53 -74.99 -21.41
CA ASN A 41 -1.22 -75.64 -21.54
C ASN A 41 -0.13 -75.02 -20.65
N ALA A 42 -0.46 -74.50 -19.47
CA ALA A 42 0.53 -73.93 -18.55
C ALA A 42 1.21 -75.06 -17.73
N SER A 43 2.45 -75.39 -18.06
CA SER A 43 3.24 -76.48 -17.45
C SER A 43 3.82 -76.15 -16.06
N ASN A 44 3.18 -75.27 -15.29
CA ASN A 44 3.46 -74.94 -13.89
C ASN A 44 2.33 -74.05 -13.34
N ASN A 45 2.13 -74.01 -12.02
CA ASN A 45 1.09 -73.22 -11.31
C ASN A 45 1.21 -71.68 -11.46
N ILE A 46 1.98 -71.21 -12.44
CA ILE A 46 2.30 -69.82 -12.75
C ILE A 46 1.02 -69.00 -13.01
N GLY A 47 0.01 -69.57 -13.68
CA GLY A 47 -1.26 -68.87 -13.95
C GLY A 47 -2.00 -68.48 -12.67
N VAL A 48 -2.00 -69.36 -11.66
CA VAL A 48 -2.61 -69.10 -10.34
C VAL A 48 -1.82 -68.05 -9.58
N VAL A 49 -0.49 -68.10 -9.64
CA VAL A 49 0.37 -67.08 -9.05
C VAL A 49 0.12 -65.72 -9.70
N ILE A 50 0.01 -65.64 -11.03
CA ILE A 50 -0.30 -64.38 -11.73
C ILE A 50 -1.68 -63.85 -11.29
N ALA A 51 -2.70 -64.70 -11.23
CA ALA A 51 -4.04 -64.30 -10.79
C ALA A 51 -4.05 -63.82 -9.31
N LEU A 52 -3.22 -64.41 -8.47
CA LEU A 52 -3.04 -63.99 -7.07
C LEU A 52 -2.35 -62.64 -6.97
N TRP A 53 -1.26 -62.40 -7.73
CA TRP A 53 -0.44 -61.19 -7.62
C TRP A 53 -0.97 -60.00 -8.42
N ALA A 54 -1.69 -60.22 -9.53
CA ALA A 54 -2.14 -59.14 -10.43
C ALA A 54 -3.01 -58.07 -9.73
N PRO A 55 -4.00 -58.43 -8.89
CA PRO A 55 -4.77 -57.43 -8.14
C PRO A 55 -3.91 -56.60 -7.19
N ILE A 56 -2.91 -57.21 -6.56
CA ILE A 56 -2.04 -56.54 -5.57
C ILE A 56 -1.05 -55.59 -6.25
N ILE A 57 -0.47 -56.00 -7.38
CA ILE A 57 0.37 -55.12 -8.19
C ILE A 57 -0.44 -53.92 -8.68
N LEU A 58 -1.70 -54.12 -9.07
CA LEU A 58 -2.60 -53.05 -9.48
C LEU A 58 -2.89 -52.08 -8.32
N VAL A 59 -3.22 -52.60 -7.13
CA VAL A 59 -3.40 -51.80 -5.90
C VAL A 59 -2.13 -51.02 -5.57
N TYR A 60 -0.95 -51.63 -5.66
CA TYR A 60 0.33 -50.95 -5.43
C TYR A 60 0.51 -49.74 -6.36
N PHE A 61 0.15 -49.85 -7.65
CA PHE A 61 0.22 -48.72 -8.57
C PHE A 61 -0.82 -47.65 -8.26
N MET A 62 -2.05 -48.04 -7.91
CA MET A 62 -3.11 -47.09 -7.52
C MET A 62 -2.76 -46.32 -6.24
N ASP A 63 -2.14 -46.97 -5.27
CA ASP A 63 -1.75 -46.38 -3.98
C ASP A 63 -0.58 -45.37 -4.10
N THR A 64 0.10 -45.30 -5.26
CA THR A 64 1.11 -44.25 -5.50
C THR A 64 0.54 -42.84 -5.34
N GLN A 65 -0.72 -42.64 -5.75
CA GLN A 65 -1.38 -41.34 -5.70
C GLN A 65 -1.68 -40.92 -4.26
N ILE A 66 -2.08 -41.86 -3.41
CA ILE A 66 -2.38 -41.63 -2.00
C ILE A 66 -1.08 -41.24 -1.27
N TRP A 67 0.01 -42.00 -1.47
CA TRP A 67 1.31 -41.67 -0.90
C TRP A 67 1.85 -40.33 -1.40
N TYR A 68 1.67 -40.02 -2.68
CA TYR A 68 2.01 -38.71 -3.23
C TYR A 68 1.20 -37.59 -2.57
N ALA A 69 -0.10 -37.74 -2.43
CA ALA A 69 -0.97 -36.76 -1.79
C ALA A 69 -0.56 -36.50 -0.33
N VAL A 70 -0.31 -37.55 0.47
CA VAL A 70 0.10 -37.42 1.87
C VAL A 70 1.44 -36.68 1.99
N PHE A 71 2.44 -37.08 1.20
CA PHE A 71 3.75 -36.43 1.24
C PHE A 71 3.73 -35.01 0.69
N SER A 72 2.95 -34.76 -0.37
CA SER A 72 2.77 -33.43 -0.96
C SER A 72 2.12 -32.48 0.05
N THR A 73 1.08 -32.93 0.76
CA THR A 73 0.43 -32.15 1.82
C THR A 73 1.36 -31.91 3.00
N LEU A 74 2.13 -32.90 3.43
CA LEU A 74 3.04 -32.76 4.56
C LEU A 74 4.22 -31.83 4.24
N ILE A 75 4.90 -32.05 3.11
CA ILE A 75 6.02 -31.20 2.68
C ILE A 75 5.51 -29.81 2.31
N GLY A 76 4.38 -29.71 1.61
CA GLY A 76 3.72 -28.46 1.28
C GLY A 76 3.30 -27.68 2.53
N GLY A 77 2.77 -28.36 3.55
CA GLY A 77 2.42 -27.79 4.84
C GLY A 77 3.64 -27.30 5.62
N ILE A 78 4.71 -28.09 5.70
CA ILE A 78 5.98 -27.68 6.33
C ILE A 78 6.57 -26.49 5.57
N TYR A 79 6.60 -26.52 4.25
CA TYR A 79 7.14 -25.45 3.43
C TYR A 79 6.31 -24.16 3.55
N GLY A 80 4.98 -24.29 3.57
CA GLY A 80 4.05 -23.19 3.83
C GLY A 80 4.28 -22.59 5.22
N ALA A 81 4.41 -23.41 6.25
CA ALA A 81 4.70 -22.96 7.61
C ALA A 81 6.08 -22.29 7.72
N CYS A 82 7.13 -22.87 7.12
CA CYS A 82 8.47 -22.28 7.09
C CYS A 82 8.52 -20.96 6.33
N ARG A 83 7.74 -20.82 5.25
CA ARG A 83 7.59 -19.57 4.50
C ARG A 83 6.59 -18.60 5.12
N ARG A 84 5.97 -18.97 6.24
CA ARG A 84 4.91 -18.20 6.90
C ARG A 84 3.81 -17.79 5.92
N LEU A 85 3.47 -18.71 5.00
CA LEU A 85 2.38 -18.51 4.04
C LEU A 85 1.08 -18.33 4.84
N GLY A 86 0.40 -17.21 4.60
CA GLY A 86 -0.75 -16.81 5.41
C GLY A 86 -0.39 -16.25 6.80
N GLU A 87 0.80 -15.68 7.04
CA GLU A 87 1.06 -14.85 8.24
C GLU A 87 0.15 -13.62 8.26
N ILE A 88 -0.08 -13.02 7.08
CA ILE A 88 -0.97 -11.87 6.91
C ILE A 88 -2.34 -12.40 6.49
N ARG A 89 -3.27 -12.48 7.45
CA ARG A 89 -4.65 -12.97 7.21
C ARG A 89 -5.73 -11.90 7.37
N THR A 90 -5.37 -10.77 7.97
CA THR A 90 -6.32 -9.69 8.25
C THR A 90 -5.81 -8.39 7.67
N LEU A 91 -6.76 -7.50 7.36
CA LEU A 91 -6.45 -6.15 6.88
C LEU A 91 -5.59 -5.37 7.89
N GLY A 92 -5.80 -5.59 9.20
CA GLY A 92 -4.96 -4.98 10.25
C GLY A 92 -3.51 -5.46 10.21
N MET A 93 -3.28 -6.76 9.97
CA MET A 93 -1.92 -7.28 9.79
C MET A 93 -1.30 -6.77 8.49
N LEU A 94 -2.08 -6.68 7.41
CA LEU A 94 -1.62 -6.11 6.14
C LEU A 94 -1.18 -4.66 6.35
N ARG A 95 -2.04 -3.83 6.95
CA ARG A 95 -1.76 -2.42 7.29
C ARG A 95 -0.47 -2.28 8.10
N SER A 96 -0.31 -3.06 9.17
CA SER A 96 0.88 -2.98 10.03
C SER A 96 2.19 -3.34 9.33
N ARG A 97 2.12 -4.16 8.28
CA ARG A 97 3.30 -4.63 7.53
C ARG A 97 3.45 -3.92 6.18
N PHE A 98 2.48 -3.12 5.78
CA PHE A 98 2.42 -2.49 4.46
C PHE A 98 3.61 -1.56 4.23
N GLU A 99 4.07 -0.83 5.25
CA GLU A 99 5.28 0.01 5.14
C GLU A 99 6.52 -0.80 4.71
N SER A 100 6.64 -2.05 5.19
CA SER A 100 7.76 -2.93 4.87
C SER A 100 7.58 -3.69 3.54
N LEU A 101 6.36 -3.69 2.98
CA LEU A 101 5.98 -4.50 1.84
C LEU A 101 6.69 -4.09 0.54
N PRO A 102 6.80 -2.80 0.16
CA PRO A 102 7.55 -2.38 -1.02
C PRO A 102 8.99 -2.91 -1.02
N TRP A 103 9.64 -2.84 0.14
CA TRP A 103 11.02 -3.29 0.29
C TRP A 103 11.12 -4.83 0.26
N ALA A 104 10.23 -5.53 0.97
CA ALA A 104 10.22 -6.99 1.01
C ALA A 104 9.97 -7.58 -0.38
N PHE A 105 9.04 -6.96 -1.11
CA PHE A 105 8.69 -7.30 -2.48
C PHE A 105 9.90 -7.15 -3.41
N ASN A 106 10.53 -5.98 -3.43
CA ASN A 106 11.69 -5.74 -4.29
C ASN A 106 12.84 -6.71 -3.99
N LYS A 107 13.11 -7.04 -2.71
CA LYS A 107 14.15 -8.01 -2.35
C LYS A 107 13.86 -9.45 -2.80
N LEU A 108 12.58 -9.85 -2.84
CA LEU A 108 12.17 -11.22 -3.12
C LEU A 108 11.86 -11.48 -4.59
N LEU A 109 11.22 -10.52 -5.27
CA LEU A 109 10.83 -10.67 -6.68
C LEU A 109 11.87 -10.15 -7.66
N ILE A 110 12.72 -9.20 -7.27
CA ILE A 110 13.80 -8.72 -8.15
C ILE A 110 15.03 -9.55 -7.83
N PRO A 111 15.52 -10.38 -8.77
CA PRO A 111 16.78 -11.06 -8.58
C PRO A 111 17.87 -9.99 -8.44
N SER A 112 18.44 -9.85 -7.25
CA SER A 112 19.74 -9.20 -7.14
C SER A 112 20.77 -10.16 -7.75
N ASP A 113 21.63 -9.66 -8.65
CA ASP A 113 22.70 -10.43 -9.27
C ASP A 113 23.73 -10.98 -8.27
N GLN A 114 23.60 -10.67 -6.97
CA GLN A 114 24.50 -11.15 -5.94
C GLN A 114 24.04 -12.50 -5.35
N HIS A 115 24.68 -13.56 -5.83
CA HIS A 115 24.79 -14.90 -5.24
C HIS A 115 23.50 -15.53 -4.67
N LYS A 116 22.78 -16.26 -5.54
CA LYS A 116 21.75 -17.23 -5.15
C LYS A 116 22.32 -18.32 -4.23
N ARG A 117 22.13 -18.20 -2.91
CA ARG A 117 22.18 -19.37 -2.01
C ARG A 117 20.90 -20.19 -2.21
N LYS A 118 20.96 -21.25 -3.01
CA LYS A 118 19.89 -22.26 -3.11
C LYS A 118 19.91 -23.15 -1.85
N GLY A 119 18.75 -23.38 -1.23
CA GLY A 119 18.56 -24.40 -0.18
C GLY A 119 17.81 -23.92 1.06
N PHE A 120 17.44 -24.87 1.93
CA PHE A 120 16.70 -24.66 3.20
C PHE A 120 17.25 -23.49 4.04
N ARG A 121 18.56 -23.23 4.01
CA ARG A 121 19.22 -22.13 4.75
C ARG A 121 18.82 -20.72 4.29
N ALA A 122 18.36 -20.53 3.06
CA ALA A 122 17.90 -19.22 2.58
C ALA A 122 16.57 -18.82 3.25
N ALA A 123 15.66 -19.77 3.50
CA ALA A 123 14.38 -19.52 4.15
C ALA A 123 14.52 -19.05 5.61
N PHE A 124 15.60 -19.44 6.30
CA PHE A 124 15.86 -19.09 7.71
C PHE A 124 16.71 -17.82 7.91
N SER A 125 17.26 -17.22 6.84
CA SER A 125 18.25 -16.14 6.98
C SER A 125 17.79 -14.75 6.52
N THR A 126 16.52 -14.60 6.10
CA THR A 126 16.03 -13.31 5.62
C THR A 126 15.74 -12.36 6.79
N LYS A 127 16.78 -11.86 7.47
CA LYS A 127 16.63 -10.60 8.20
C LYS A 127 16.32 -9.53 7.17
N LEU A 128 15.17 -8.89 7.34
CA LEU A 128 14.75 -7.75 6.55
C LEU A 128 15.56 -6.52 6.96
N ALA A 129 16.81 -6.42 6.52
CA ALA A 129 17.59 -5.20 6.74
C ALA A 129 17.11 -4.13 5.75
N LYS A 130 16.48 -3.06 6.26
CA LYS A 130 16.11 -1.86 5.50
C LYS A 130 17.39 -1.36 4.81
N PRO A 131 17.41 -1.11 3.49
CA PRO A 131 18.62 -0.72 2.80
C PRO A 131 18.92 0.73 3.17
N SER A 132 20.18 1.01 3.48
CA SER A 132 20.70 2.37 3.63
C SER A 132 20.94 3.00 2.24
N GLY A 133 19.94 2.94 1.37
CA GLY A 133 20.01 3.43 -0.01
C GLY A 133 19.64 4.90 -0.15
N ASN A 134 20.18 5.53 -1.20
CA ASN A 134 19.89 6.91 -1.61
C ASN A 134 18.38 7.10 -1.87
N GLU A 135 17.87 8.33 -1.73
CA GLU A 135 16.45 8.70 -1.91
C GLU A 135 15.86 8.18 -3.24
N GLN A 136 16.61 8.38 -4.33
CA GLN A 136 16.27 7.88 -5.65
C GLN A 136 16.13 6.34 -5.75
N GLU A 137 16.84 5.58 -4.93
CA GLU A 137 16.70 4.12 -4.89
C GLU A 137 15.39 3.73 -4.19
N ARG A 138 14.99 4.48 -3.16
CA ARG A 138 13.73 4.27 -2.44
C ARG A 138 12.54 4.58 -3.35
N GLU A 139 12.59 5.66 -4.10
CA GLU A 139 11.58 5.97 -5.12
C GLU A 139 11.46 4.86 -6.17
N LYS A 140 12.57 4.37 -6.71
CA LYS A 140 12.56 3.26 -7.68
C LYS A 140 11.92 1.99 -7.09
N ILE A 141 12.24 1.67 -5.85
CA ILE A 141 11.65 0.54 -5.11
C ILE A 141 10.14 0.75 -4.98
N ALA A 142 9.72 1.93 -4.55
CA ALA A 142 8.33 2.25 -4.30
C ALA A 142 7.50 2.28 -5.59
N ALA A 143 8.07 2.83 -6.67
CA ALA A 143 7.49 2.85 -8.01
C ALA A 143 7.21 1.43 -8.55
N ARG A 144 8.20 0.53 -8.45
CA ARG A 144 8.03 -0.87 -8.89
C ARG A 144 6.97 -1.59 -8.07
N PHE A 145 6.94 -1.34 -6.76
CA PHE A 145 5.91 -1.90 -5.90
C PHE A 145 4.52 -1.40 -6.29
N ALA A 146 4.35 -0.09 -6.48
CA ALA A 146 3.08 0.52 -6.87
C ALA A 146 2.56 -0.02 -8.20
N GLN A 147 3.44 -0.22 -9.20
CA GLN A 147 3.06 -0.86 -10.48
C GLN A 147 2.47 -2.25 -10.28
N MET A 148 3.14 -3.10 -9.50
CA MET A 148 2.65 -4.45 -9.23
C MET A 148 1.38 -4.43 -8.38
N TRP A 149 1.36 -3.63 -7.31
CA TRP A 149 0.23 -3.52 -6.41
C TRP A 149 -1.01 -3.06 -7.16
N ASN A 150 -0.91 -2.00 -7.96
CA ASN A 150 -2.03 -1.51 -8.74
C ASN A 150 -2.52 -2.56 -9.73
N LEU A 151 -1.64 -3.35 -10.35
CA LEU A 151 -2.04 -4.47 -11.21
C LEU A 151 -2.82 -5.54 -10.44
N ILE A 152 -2.41 -5.87 -9.22
CA ILE A 152 -3.13 -6.81 -8.35
C ILE A 152 -4.54 -6.27 -8.02
N ILE A 153 -4.63 -4.99 -7.65
CA ILE A 153 -5.92 -4.36 -7.33
C ILE A 153 -6.83 -4.29 -8.56
N THR A 154 -6.31 -3.94 -9.73
CA THR A 154 -7.08 -3.97 -10.98
C THR A 154 -7.55 -5.38 -11.31
N SER A 155 -6.71 -6.40 -11.13
CA SER A 155 -7.11 -7.80 -11.31
C SER A 155 -8.22 -8.21 -10.34
N PHE A 156 -8.18 -7.78 -9.07
CA PHE A 156 -9.29 -8.02 -8.14
C PHE A 156 -10.59 -7.37 -8.59
N ARG A 157 -10.51 -6.19 -9.21
CA ARG A 157 -11.68 -5.54 -9.78
C ARG A 157 -12.22 -6.29 -11.01
N GLU A 158 -11.34 -6.74 -11.90
CA GLU A 158 -11.68 -7.52 -13.10
C GLU A 158 -12.31 -8.88 -12.76
N GLU A 159 -11.86 -9.51 -11.66
CA GLU A 159 -12.41 -10.75 -11.12
C GLU A 159 -13.67 -10.53 -10.24
N ASP A 160 -14.18 -9.30 -10.17
CA ASP A 160 -15.36 -8.89 -9.40
C ASP A 160 -15.27 -9.21 -7.89
N LEU A 161 -14.06 -9.15 -7.33
CA LEU A 161 -13.80 -9.36 -5.90
C LEU A 161 -13.97 -8.09 -5.07
N ILE A 162 -13.82 -6.93 -5.71
CA ILE A 162 -13.94 -5.59 -5.09
C ILE A 162 -14.74 -4.68 -6.01
N ASP A 163 -15.37 -3.64 -5.45
CA ASP A 163 -16.06 -2.61 -6.24
C ASP A 163 -15.10 -1.51 -6.75
N ASN A 164 -15.60 -0.58 -7.57
CA ASN A 164 -14.80 0.53 -8.10
C ASN A 164 -14.28 1.46 -6.98
N ARG A 165 -15.07 1.66 -5.92
CA ARG A 165 -14.72 2.55 -4.82
C ARG A 165 -13.61 1.95 -3.96
N GLU A 166 -13.69 0.66 -3.69
CA GLU A 166 -12.66 -0.11 -2.98
C GLU A 166 -11.37 -0.16 -3.79
N MET A 167 -11.46 -0.34 -5.12
CA MET A 167 -10.31 -0.22 -6.01
C MET A 167 -9.64 1.16 -5.84
N ASP A 168 -10.38 2.26 -5.96
CA ASP A 168 -9.84 3.62 -5.84
C ASP A 168 -9.16 3.88 -4.48
N LEU A 169 -9.69 3.32 -3.39
CA LEU A 169 -9.10 3.43 -2.05
C LEU A 169 -7.83 2.60 -1.85
N LEU A 170 -7.68 1.52 -2.61
CA LEU A 170 -6.56 0.57 -2.51
C LEU A 170 -5.43 0.91 -3.46
N LEU A 171 -5.68 1.61 -4.57
CA LEU A 171 -4.65 2.01 -5.52
C LEU A 171 -3.59 2.89 -4.83
N VAL A 172 -2.33 2.64 -5.17
CA VAL A 172 -1.22 3.53 -4.83
C VAL A 172 -1.18 4.60 -5.92
N PRO A 173 -1.47 5.89 -5.61
CA PRO A 173 -1.28 6.96 -6.58
C PRO A 173 0.19 6.99 -6.98
N TYR A 174 0.44 6.69 -8.25
CA TYR A 174 1.79 6.51 -8.77
C TYR A 174 2.27 7.84 -9.31
N CYS A 175 3.24 8.49 -8.63
CA CYS A 175 4.18 9.54 -9.08
C CYS A 175 3.86 10.27 -10.41
N LYS A 176 2.62 10.73 -10.64
CA LYS A 176 2.28 11.51 -11.83
C LYS A 176 2.63 12.97 -11.63
N ASP A 177 2.66 13.44 -10.39
CA ASP A 177 3.25 14.72 -10.03
C ASP A 177 4.72 14.55 -9.65
N ARG A 178 5.59 14.74 -10.64
CA ARG A 178 7.02 14.96 -10.39
C ARG A 178 7.30 16.17 -9.49
N GLU A 179 6.28 16.99 -9.25
CA GLU A 179 6.35 18.20 -8.42
C GLU A 179 6.28 17.92 -6.92
N LEU A 180 5.66 16.82 -6.50
CA LEU A 180 5.43 16.55 -5.08
C LEU A 180 6.60 15.84 -4.39
N ASP A 181 7.55 15.25 -5.14
CA ASP A 181 8.77 14.55 -4.66
C ASP A 181 8.56 13.66 -3.41
N ILE A 182 7.35 13.14 -3.22
CA ILE A 182 6.94 12.39 -2.04
C ILE A 182 6.23 11.13 -2.51
N PHE A 183 6.55 9.99 -1.88
CA PHE A 183 5.81 8.77 -2.08
C PHE A 183 4.44 8.86 -1.41
N GLN A 184 3.38 8.83 -2.22
CA GLN A 184 2.00 8.90 -1.77
C GLN A 184 1.51 7.49 -1.39
N TRP A 185 0.90 7.39 -0.21
CA TRP A 185 0.38 6.10 0.26
C TRP A 185 -1.10 5.95 -0.13
N PRO A 186 -1.58 4.72 -0.37
CA PRO A 186 -2.99 4.47 -0.63
C PRO A 186 -3.93 5.09 0.42
N PRO A 187 -5.07 5.67 0.01
CA PRO A 187 -6.01 6.32 0.92
C PRO A 187 -6.45 5.46 2.11
N PHE A 188 -6.59 4.14 1.94
CA PHE A 188 -7.00 3.25 3.04
C PHE A 188 -6.01 3.23 4.23
N LEU A 189 -4.72 3.52 4.00
CA LEU A 189 -3.72 3.61 5.07
C LEU A 189 -3.78 4.95 5.80
N LEU A 190 -4.19 6.00 5.09
CA LEU A 190 -4.28 7.38 5.57
C LEU A 190 -5.66 7.71 6.17
N ALA A 191 -6.63 6.81 6.03
CA ALA A 191 -7.99 6.97 6.53
C ALA A 191 -8.01 7.47 8.00
N SER A 192 -8.75 8.55 8.20
CA SER A 192 -8.94 9.28 9.46
C SER A 192 -7.69 9.90 10.10
N LYS A 193 -6.50 9.81 9.48
CA LYS A 193 -5.27 10.35 10.08
C LYS A 193 -5.25 11.87 10.14
N ILE A 194 -5.68 12.53 9.07
CA ILE A 194 -5.75 14.00 8.99
C ILE A 194 -6.73 14.59 10.02
N PRO A 195 -8.03 14.22 10.05
CA PRO A 195 -8.97 14.80 11.01
C PRO A 195 -8.56 14.52 12.46
N ILE A 196 -8.09 13.31 12.77
CA ILE A 196 -7.59 12.99 14.11
C ILE A 196 -6.37 13.86 14.47
N ALA A 197 -5.45 14.08 13.54
CA ALA A 197 -4.28 14.93 13.77
C ALA A 197 -4.67 16.40 14.00
N LEU A 198 -5.66 16.91 13.27
CA LEU A 198 -6.21 18.26 13.44
C LEU A 198 -6.84 18.44 14.82
N ASP A 199 -7.69 17.50 15.24
CA ASP A 199 -8.33 17.54 16.57
C ASP A 199 -7.27 17.45 17.68
N MET A 200 -6.29 16.55 17.53
CA MET A 200 -5.17 16.44 18.48
C MET A 200 -4.33 17.71 18.55
N ALA A 201 -4.14 18.42 17.43
CA ALA A 201 -3.42 19.68 17.37
C ALA A 201 -4.19 20.80 18.08
N ALA A 202 -5.48 20.91 17.83
CA ALA A 202 -6.35 21.89 18.48
C ALA A 202 -6.43 21.69 20.01
N ASP A 203 -6.53 20.44 20.46
CA ASP A 203 -6.62 20.07 21.88
C ASP A 203 -5.26 20.03 22.60
N SER A 204 -4.15 20.21 21.89
CA SER A 204 -2.81 20.04 22.44
C SER A 204 -2.45 21.06 23.52
N GLY A 205 -3.12 22.22 23.55
CA GLY A 205 -2.83 23.32 24.48
C GLY A 205 -1.37 23.79 24.43
N GLY A 206 -0.68 23.60 23.30
CA GLY A 206 0.74 23.93 23.13
C GLY A 206 1.72 22.87 23.63
N ASN A 207 1.23 21.72 24.14
CA ASN A 207 2.09 20.63 24.59
C ASN A 207 2.61 19.78 23.41
N TYR A 208 3.68 20.27 22.78
CA TYR A 208 4.36 19.60 21.66
C TYR A 208 4.76 18.16 21.98
N ARG A 209 5.22 17.87 23.21
CA ARG A 209 5.78 16.56 23.57
C ARG A 209 4.74 15.44 23.49
N ASP A 210 3.55 15.69 24.03
CA ASP A 210 2.48 14.69 24.02
C ASP A 210 1.88 14.49 22.64
N LEU A 211 1.72 15.59 21.89
CA LEU A 211 1.26 15.53 20.49
C LEU A 211 2.24 14.77 19.61
N ASN A 212 3.54 15.09 19.67
CA ASN A 212 4.58 14.41 18.91
C ASN A 212 4.66 12.92 19.26
N LYS A 213 4.46 12.56 20.54
CA LYS A 213 4.40 11.15 20.96
C LYS A 213 3.20 10.41 20.35
N ARG A 214 2.02 11.04 20.29
CA ARG A 214 0.83 10.46 19.66
C ARG A 214 1.00 10.33 18.14
N MET A 215 1.56 11.35 17.49
CA MET A 215 1.83 11.31 16.05
C MET A 215 2.86 10.24 15.67
N LYS A 216 3.93 10.07 16.48
CA LYS A 216 4.96 9.04 16.27
C LYS A 216 4.48 7.61 16.57
N SER A 217 3.28 7.43 17.11
CA SER A 217 2.73 6.08 17.37
C SER A 217 2.43 5.31 16.08
N ASP A 218 2.12 6.01 14.99
CA ASP A 218 1.84 5.44 13.68
C ASP A 218 2.53 6.28 12.59
N PRO A 219 3.47 5.70 11.82
CA PRO A 219 4.15 6.38 10.72
C PRO A 219 3.21 7.05 9.71
N TYR A 220 2.01 6.49 9.51
CA TYR A 220 1.02 7.01 8.56
C TYR A 220 0.49 8.40 8.92
N PHE A 221 0.57 8.85 10.18
CA PHE A 221 0.26 10.24 10.51
C PHE A 221 1.23 11.21 9.82
N SER A 222 2.52 10.93 9.91
CA SER A 222 3.55 11.80 9.33
C SER A 222 3.45 11.83 7.81
N TYR A 223 3.15 10.70 7.17
CA TYR A 223 2.94 10.63 5.73
C TYR A 223 1.68 11.39 5.31
N ALA A 224 0.54 11.18 5.98
CA ALA A 224 -0.72 11.85 5.66
C ALA A 224 -0.61 13.38 5.75
N ILE A 225 0.05 13.88 6.80
CA ILE A 225 0.18 15.32 7.05
C ILE A 225 1.12 15.97 6.02
N ARG A 226 2.26 15.33 5.75
CA ARG A 226 3.22 15.83 4.75
C ARG A 226 2.62 15.84 3.36
N GLU A 227 1.93 14.76 2.99
CA GLU A 227 1.24 14.66 1.71
C GLU A 227 0.13 15.70 1.59
N CYS A 228 -0.72 15.86 2.61
CA CYS A 228 -1.79 16.86 2.63
C CYS A 228 -1.25 18.28 2.46
N TYR A 229 -0.21 18.66 3.21
CA TYR A 229 0.40 19.98 3.11
C TYR A 229 1.03 20.23 1.72
N ALA A 230 1.76 19.25 1.18
CA ALA A 230 2.38 19.36 -0.13
C ALA A 230 1.33 19.47 -1.26
N SER A 231 0.28 18.65 -1.21
CA SER A 231 -0.85 18.70 -2.14
C SER A 231 -1.57 20.05 -2.07
N PHE A 232 -1.82 20.56 -0.87
CA PHE A 232 -2.42 21.89 -0.69
C PHE A 232 -1.57 22.99 -1.30
N LYS A 233 -0.26 23.01 -1.01
CA LYS A 233 0.69 23.96 -1.59
C LYS A 233 0.67 23.91 -3.12
N ASN A 234 0.61 22.71 -3.71
CA ASN A 234 0.53 22.54 -5.16
C ASN A 234 -0.81 23.06 -5.74
N ILE A 235 -1.93 22.73 -5.11
CA ILE A 235 -3.27 23.22 -5.53
C ILE A 235 -3.31 24.74 -5.53
N ILE A 236 -2.84 25.39 -4.46
CA ILE A 236 -2.81 26.86 -4.35
C ILE A 236 -1.90 27.47 -5.43
N ASN A 237 -0.71 26.92 -5.65
CA ASN A 237 0.21 27.41 -6.68
C ASN A 237 -0.33 27.25 -8.10
N THR A 238 -1.18 26.24 -8.34
CA THR A 238 -1.83 26.02 -9.64
C THR A 238 -3.00 26.99 -9.85
N LEU A 239 -3.77 27.28 -8.80
CA LEU A 239 -4.96 28.14 -8.87
C LEU A 239 -4.62 29.62 -8.93
N VAL A 240 -3.63 30.07 -8.15
CA VAL A 240 -3.27 31.49 -8.08
C VAL A 240 -2.31 31.83 -9.21
N PHE A 241 -2.71 32.71 -10.13
CA PHE A 241 -1.86 33.19 -11.22
C PHE A 241 -1.39 34.63 -11.04
N GLY A 242 -2.06 35.42 -10.22
CA GLY A 242 -1.69 36.82 -9.96
C GLY A 242 -0.31 36.94 -9.32
N GLN A 243 0.55 37.81 -9.85
CA GLN A 243 1.94 37.94 -9.38
C GLN A 243 2.00 38.40 -7.92
N ARG A 244 1.13 39.34 -7.53
CA ARG A 244 1.08 39.87 -6.16
C ARG A 244 0.62 38.81 -5.17
N GLU A 245 -0.45 38.11 -5.51
CA GLU A 245 -1.03 37.02 -4.71
C GLU A 245 -0.05 35.85 -4.56
N LYS A 246 0.72 35.52 -5.62
CA LYS A 246 1.78 34.51 -5.55
C LYS A 246 2.85 34.87 -4.54
N VAL A 247 3.31 36.12 -4.51
CA VAL A 247 4.31 36.56 -3.53
C VAL A 247 3.77 36.40 -2.11
N VAL A 248 2.54 36.85 -1.84
CA VAL A 248 1.90 36.71 -0.53
C VAL A 248 1.80 35.24 -0.10
N MET A 249 1.34 34.36 -1.00
CA MET A 249 1.23 32.93 -0.71
C MET A 249 2.60 32.29 -0.47
N GLN A 250 3.61 32.67 -1.25
CA GLN A 250 4.97 32.17 -1.09
C GLN A 250 5.56 32.58 0.27
N GLU A 251 5.41 33.85 0.68
CA GLU A 251 5.87 34.31 2.00
C GLU A 251 5.22 33.51 3.14
N ILE A 252 3.91 33.27 3.05
CA ILE A 252 3.18 32.45 4.05
C ILE A 252 3.75 31.03 4.11
N PHE A 253 3.93 30.38 2.96
CA PHE A 253 4.49 29.03 2.92
C PHE A 253 5.93 28.99 3.44
N GLU A 254 6.74 30.01 3.18
CA GLU A 254 8.11 30.10 3.70
C GLU A 254 8.15 30.22 5.23
N VAL A 255 7.25 31.00 5.84
CA VAL A 255 7.14 31.08 7.31
C VAL A 255 6.72 29.73 7.90
N VAL A 256 5.72 29.07 7.30
CA VAL A 256 5.28 27.74 7.75
C VAL A 256 6.39 26.69 7.60
N ASP A 257 7.10 26.69 6.45
CA ASP A 257 8.22 25.77 6.18
C ASP A 257 9.37 25.98 7.17
N LYS A 258 9.63 27.23 7.59
CA LYS A 258 10.61 27.55 8.64
C LYS A 258 10.21 26.95 9.99
N HIS A 259 8.95 27.12 10.42
CA HIS A 259 8.46 26.52 11.66
C HIS A 259 8.43 24.99 11.63
N ILE A 260 8.21 24.38 10.46
CA ILE A 260 8.34 22.92 10.25
C ILE A 260 9.79 22.50 10.48
N ALA A 261 10.76 23.20 9.87
CA ALA A 261 12.18 22.87 9.96
C ALA A 261 12.74 23.04 11.38
N GLU A 262 12.29 24.06 12.10
CA GLU A 262 12.70 24.35 13.48
C GLU A 262 11.92 23.52 14.53
N GLU A 263 10.93 22.73 14.09
CA GLU A 263 9.99 21.97 14.94
C GLU A 263 9.19 22.82 15.94
N THR A 264 8.93 24.09 15.63
CA THR A 264 8.28 25.04 16.55
C THR A 264 6.81 25.32 16.27
N LEU A 265 6.24 24.72 15.22
CA LEU A 265 4.84 24.90 14.79
C LEU A 265 3.83 24.95 15.95
N ILE A 266 3.83 23.95 16.83
CA ILE A 266 2.82 23.81 17.91
C ILE A 266 3.02 24.85 19.02
N ARG A 267 4.22 25.40 19.14
CA ARG A 267 4.57 26.40 20.16
C ARG A 267 4.25 27.81 19.68
N ASP A 268 4.58 28.11 18.43
CA ASP A 268 4.60 29.47 17.90
C ASP A 268 3.35 29.79 17.05
N LEU A 269 2.61 28.79 16.54
CA LEU A 269 1.36 28.99 15.80
C LEU A 269 0.14 28.51 16.59
N ASN A 270 -0.98 29.22 16.43
CA ASN A 270 -2.23 28.88 17.10
C ASN A 270 -2.95 27.71 16.39
N MET A 271 -2.69 26.49 16.88
CA MET A 271 -3.28 25.25 16.35
C MET A 271 -4.79 25.11 16.55
N ARG A 272 -5.43 25.95 17.39
CA ARG A 272 -6.89 25.87 17.66
C ARG A 272 -7.73 26.25 16.45
N SER A 273 -7.20 27.10 15.58
CA SER A 273 -7.89 27.59 14.38
C SER A 273 -7.65 26.71 13.15
N LEU A 274 -6.76 25.72 13.25
CA LEU A 274 -6.42 24.81 12.16
C LEU A 274 -7.61 23.95 11.67
N PRO A 275 -8.52 23.43 12.53
CA PRO A 275 -9.73 22.75 12.07
C PRO A 275 -10.66 23.66 11.24
N ALA A 276 -10.73 24.95 11.58
CA ALA A 276 -11.53 25.91 10.81
C ALA A 276 -10.95 26.11 9.40
N LEU A 277 -9.63 26.24 9.28
CA LEU A 277 -8.93 26.27 7.99
C LEU A 277 -9.16 24.99 7.19
N SER A 278 -9.09 23.81 7.84
CA SER A 278 -9.35 22.53 7.17
C SER A 278 -10.77 22.44 6.62
N LYS A 279 -11.77 22.99 7.32
CA LYS A 279 -13.15 23.00 6.83
C LYS A 279 -13.27 23.84 5.56
N LYS A 280 -12.65 25.01 5.53
CA LYS A 280 -12.61 25.89 4.36
C LYS A 280 -11.88 25.24 3.18
N LEU A 281 -10.82 24.49 3.45
CA LEU A 281 -10.12 23.69 2.43
C LEU A 281 -11.00 22.58 1.83
N ILE A 282 -11.81 21.90 2.65
CA ILE A 282 -12.77 20.90 2.16
C ILE A 282 -13.84 21.56 1.28
N GLU A 283 -14.38 22.71 1.70
CA GLU A 283 -15.31 23.50 0.88
C GLU A 283 -14.67 23.88 -0.47
N LEU A 284 -13.37 24.20 -0.49
CA LEU A 284 -12.64 24.49 -1.73
C LEU A 284 -12.58 23.26 -2.64
N LEU A 285 -12.18 22.11 -2.09
CA LEU A 285 -12.08 20.86 -2.85
C LEU A 285 -13.43 20.46 -3.47
N GLU A 286 -14.53 20.63 -2.74
CA GLU A 286 -15.88 20.38 -3.27
C GLU A 286 -16.25 21.30 -4.45
N LEU A 287 -15.85 22.57 -4.41
CA LEU A 287 -16.04 23.51 -5.52
C LEU A 287 -15.14 23.16 -6.71
N LEU A 288 -13.88 22.79 -6.47
CA LEU A 288 -12.95 22.35 -7.51
C LEU A 288 -13.41 21.05 -8.19
N GLN A 289 -14.07 20.15 -7.45
CA GLN A 289 -14.62 18.91 -8.00
C GLN A 289 -15.83 19.18 -8.92
N LYS A 290 -16.68 20.15 -8.57
CA LYS A 290 -17.82 20.58 -9.43
C LYS A 290 -17.34 21.38 -10.64
N ASN A 291 -16.28 22.17 -10.48
CA ASN A 291 -15.58 22.96 -11.51
C ASN A 291 -16.52 23.81 -12.41
N LYS A 292 -17.56 24.42 -11.83
CA LYS A 292 -18.53 25.25 -12.56
C LYS A 292 -18.09 26.71 -12.57
N VAL A 293 -18.14 27.38 -13.72
CA VAL A 293 -17.73 28.80 -13.87
C VAL A 293 -18.47 29.73 -12.89
N GLU A 294 -19.73 29.42 -12.57
CA GLU A 294 -20.59 30.18 -11.66
C GLU A 294 -20.03 30.28 -10.23
N ASP A 295 -19.23 29.30 -9.82
CA ASP A 295 -18.69 29.20 -8.46
C ASP A 295 -17.43 30.08 -8.27
N LEU A 296 -16.93 30.77 -9.31
CA LEU A 296 -15.72 31.59 -9.23
C LEU A 296 -15.78 32.61 -8.07
N GLY A 297 -16.92 33.28 -7.90
CA GLY A 297 -17.09 34.26 -6.82
C GLY A 297 -16.98 33.61 -5.43
N GLN A 298 -17.53 32.41 -5.26
CA GLN A 298 -17.42 31.66 -4.01
C GLN A 298 -15.99 31.22 -3.75
N VAL A 299 -15.26 30.77 -4.78
CA VAL A 299 -13.84 30.41 -4.67
C VAL A 299 -13.02 31.62 -4.23
N VAL A 300 -13.22 32.81 -4.82
CA VAL A 300 -12.52 34.04 -4.41
C VAL A 300 -12.77 34.37 -2.94
N ILE A 301 -14.03 34.35 -2.50
CA ILE A 301 -14.39 34.61 -1.09
C ILE A 301 -13.71 33.59 -0.18
N LEU A 302 -13.71 32.31 -0.57
CA LEU A 302 -13.10 31.26 0.23
C LEU A 302 -11.58 31.41 0.36
N PHE A 303 -10.90 31.86 -0.70
CA PHE A 303 -9.47 32.21 -0.63
C PHE A 303 -9.20 33.38 0.32
N GLN A 304 -10.05 34.41 0.29
CA GLN A 304 -9.95 35.54 1.22
C GLN A 304 -10.20 35.11 2.67
N ASP A 305 -11.23 34.30 2.92
CA ASP A 305 -11.53 33.72 4.24
C ASP A 305 -10.35 32.87 4.76
N MET A 306 -9.77 32.01 3.92
CA MET A 306 -8.61 31.19 4.30
C MET A 306 -7.40 32.05 4.62
N LEU A 307 -7.13 33.10 3.82
CA LEU A 307 -6.05 34.05 4.09
C LEU A 307 -6.29 34.77 5.42
N GLU A 308 -7.52 35.19 5.70
CA GLU A 308 -7.87 35.83 6.97
C GLU A 308 -7.62 34.90 8.17
N VAL A 309 -8.07 33.64 8.09
CA VAL A 309 -7.83 32.65 9.17
C VAL A 309 -6.34 32.41 9.38
N VAL A 310 -5.54 32.29 8.31
CA VAL A 310 -4.10 32.07 8.43
C VAL A 310 -3.41 33.28 9.07
N THR A 311 -3.72 34.48 8.60
CA THR A 311 -3.02 35.71 8.97
C THR A 311 -3.45 36.30 10.31
N LYS A 312 -4.71 36.14 10.71
CA LYS A 312 -5.23 36.68 11.98
C LYS A 312 -5.35 35.64 13.09
N ASP A 313 -5.78 34.42 12.74
CA ASP A 313 -6.15 33.43 13.75
C ASP A 313 -5.06 32.39 14.02
N ILE A 314 -4.14 32.15 13.07
CA ILE A 314 -3.07 31.15 13.19
C ILE A 314 -1.69 31.79 13.43
N MET A 315 -1.35 32.84 12.68
CA MET A 315 -0.05 33.50 12.74
C MET A 315 -0.12 34.77 13.59
N GLU A 316 0.93 35.05 14.38
CA GLU A 316 1.02 36.29 15.16
C GLU A 316 1.48 37.47 14.27
N GLU A 317 1.01 38.70 14.54
CA GLU A 317 1.29 39.91 13.72
C GLU A 317 2.79 40.17 13.49
N GLN A 318 3.64 39.70 14.40
CA GLN A 318 5.08 39.92 14.38
C GLN A 318 5.81 39.13 13.27
N GLU A 319 5.31 37.93 12.94
CA GLU A 319 5.83 37.08 11.87
C GLU A 319 5.34 37.52 10.47
N LEU A 320 4.36 38.44 10.42
CA LEU A 320 3.64 38.81 9.21
C LEU A 320 3.92 40.23 8.70
N SER A 321 4.88 40.94 9.29
CA SER A 321 5.15 42.35 8.95
C SER A 321 5.45 42.58 7.47
N SER A 322 6.16 41.67 6.79
CA SER A 322 6.39 41.72 5.34
C SER A 322 5.13 41.42 4.52
N VAL A 323 4.34 40.44 4.97
CA VAL A 323 3.12 39.98 4.29
C VAL A 323 2.05 41.06 4.35
N LEU A 324 1.91 41.73 5.49
CA LEU A 324 0.99 42.86 5.69
C LEU A 324 1.36 44.05 4.78
N ASP A 325 2.65 44.37 4.63
CA ASP A 325 3.12 45.41 3.72
C ASP A 325 2.84 45.04 2.24
N SER A 326 2.96 43.75 1.88
CA SER A 326 2.62 43.20 0.55
C SER A 326 1.10 43.20 0.27
N ILE A 327 0.28 42.87 1.27
CA ILE A 327 -1.19 42.88 1.21
C ILE A 327 -1.73 44.30 1.06
N HIS A 328 -1.17 45.28 1.78
CA HIS A 328 -1.61 46.69 1.70
C HIS A 328 -0.98 47.45 0.52
N GLY A 329 0.06 46.89 -0.09
CA GLY A 329 0.78 47.50 -1.21
C GLY A 329 1.75 48.54 -0.64
N GLY A 330 3.05 48.33 -0.87
CA GLY A 330 4.16 49.04 -0.22
C GLY A 330 4.24 50.57 -0.36
N ASN A 331 3.18 51.26 -0.77
CA ASN A 331 3.09 52.71 -0.89
C ASN A 331 2.30 53.41 0.23
N ALA A 332 1.70 52.70 1.20
CA ALA A 332 0.92 53.33 2.26
C ALA A 332 1.72 54.28 3.18
N LYS A 333 3.06 54.23 3.17
CA LYS A 333 3.91 55.13 3.97
C LYS A 333 4.33 56.42 3.27
N LYS A 334 3.98 56.69 2.00
CA LYS A 334 4.49 57.87 1.28
C LYS A 334 3.51 58.82 0.62
N HIS A 335 2.20 58.60 0.64
CA HIS A 335 1.26 59.65 0.21
C HIS A 335 -0.06 59.55 0.97
N GLU A 336 -0.30 60.49 1.88
CA GLU A 336 -1.65 60.91 2.33
C GLU A 336 -2.36 61.64 1.18
N GLY A 337 -2.59 60.94 0.08
CA GLY A 337 -3.38 61.40 -1.06
C GLY A 337 -4.42 60.34 -1.36
N MET A 338 -5.69 60.69 -1.11
CA MET A 338 -6.86 59.83 -1.26
C MET A 338 -6.92 59.23 -2.68
N THR A 339 -6.44 57.99 -2.85
CA THR A 339 -6.70 57.20 -4.04
C THR A 339 -8.17 56.75 -4.01
N PRO A 340 -8.94 56.91 -5.10
CA PRO A 340 -10.34 56.54 -5.13
C PRO A 340 -10.51 55.03 -4.83
N LEU A 341 -11.48 54.70 -4.00
CA LEU A 341 -11.78 53.34 -3.49
C LEU A 341 -11.97 52.32 -4.63
N ASP A 342 -12.34 52.79 -5.84
CA ASP A 342 -12.58 51.98 -7.04
C ASP A 342 -11.31 51.37 -7.67
N GLN A 343 -10.10 51.72 -7.20
CA GLN A 343 -8.82 51.20 -7.71
C GLN A 343 -8.10 50.22 -6.77
N GLN A 344 -8.62 49.97 -5.56
CA GLN A 344 -8.15 48.86 -4.74
C GLN A 344 -8.86 47.58 -5.18
N ASP A 345 -8.41 46.98 -6.28
CA ASP A 345 -8.81 45.62 -6.65
C ASP A 345 -8.54 44.70 -5.44
N GLN A 346 -9.59 44.09 -4.90
CA GLN A 346 -9.48 43.15 -3.78
C GLN A 346 -8.61 41.97 -4.17
N LEU A 347 -7.79 41.46 -3.23
CA LEU A 347 -6.92 40.30 -3.46
C LEU A 347 -7.74 39.12 -4.00
N PHE A 348 -7.17 38.39 -4.95
CA PHE A 348 -7.75 37.20 -5.61
C PHE A 348 -8.87 37.44 -6.63
N THR A 349 -9.52 38.61 -6.69
CA THR A 349 -10.68 38.85 -7.58
C THR A 349 -10.38 38.66 -9.06
N LYS A 350 -9.14 38.92 -9.50
CA LYS A 350 -8.67 38.72 -10.89
C LYS A 350 -7.44 37.82 -10.96
N ALA A 351 -7.15 37.04 -9.93
CA ALA A 351 -5.89 36.31 -9.78
C ALA A 351 -6.07 34.79 -9.60
N ILE A 352 -7.30 34.28 -9.69
CA ILE A 352 -7.62 32.85 -9.61
C ILE A 352 -7.96 32.30 -11.00
N LYS A 353 -7.25 31.25 -11.42
CA LYS A 353 -7.55 30.49 -12.64
C LYS A 353 -8.65 29.48 -12.32
N PHE A 354 -9.89 29.80 -12.67
CA PHE A 354 -11.03 28.90 -12.49
C PHE A 354 -12.08 29.15 -13.59
N PRO A 355 -12.67 28.10 -14.20
CA PRO A 355 -12.47 26.66 -13.93
C PRO A 355 -11.08 26.17 -14.34
N VAL A 356 -10.59 25.13 -13.67
CA VAL A 356 -9.29 24.53 -13.98
C VAL A 356 -9.45 23.55 -15.14
N GLU A 357 -8.47 23.53 -16.05
CA GLU A 357 -8.43 22.54 -17.13
C GLU A 357 -8.32 21.14 -16.54
N ALA A 358 -9.33 20.30 -16.79
CA ALA A 358 -9.40 18.94 -16.27
C ALA A 358 -8.31 18.07 -16.91
N SER A 359 -7.19 17.90 -16.19
CA SER A 359 -6.17 16.90 -16.48
C SER A 359 -6.38 15.69 -15.57
N ASN A 360 -6.02 14.49 -16.04
CA ASN A 360 -6.03 13.29 -15.19
C ASN A 360 -5.21 13.49 -13.90
N ALA A 361 -4.14 14.29 -13.96
CA ALA A 361 -3.35 14.63 -12.77
C ALA A 361 -4.12 15.59 -11.84
N TRP A 362 -4.91 16.52 -12.38
CA TRP A 362 -5.74 17.43 -11.59
C TRP A 362 -6.90 16.70 -10.91
N THR A 363 -7.55 15.76 -11.61
CA THR A 363 -8.61 14.92 -11.05
C THR A 363 -8.08 13.92 -10.00
N GLU A 364 -6.81 13.53 -10.07
CA GLU A 364 -6.18 12.72 -9.02
C GLU A 364 -5.76 13.56 -7.80
N LYS A 365 -5.57 14.88 -7.98
CA LYS A 365 -5.21 15.84 -6.91
C LYS A 365 -6.41 16.32 -6.08
N VAL A 366 -7.54 16.61 -6.74
CA VAL A 366 -8.78 17.14 -6.15
C VAL A 366 -9.68 15.99 -5.75
#